data_AF-A0A7S4N5M8-F1
#
_entry.id   AF-A0A7S4N5M8-F1
#
_cell.length_a   1.000
_cell.length_b   1.000
_cell.length_c   1.000
_cell.angle_alpha   90.00
_cell.angle_beta   90.00
_cell.angle_gamma   90.00
#
_symmetry.space_group_name_H-M   'P 1'
#
loop_
_entity.id
_entity.type
_entity.pdbx_description
1 polymer ?
#
loop_
_entity_poly.entity_id
_entity_poly.type
_entity_poly.pdbx_seq_one_letter_code
_entity_poly.pdbx_strand_id
1 'polypeptide(L)'
;MHGDSVTRVDPDSFVLPVRRIGVSGGTAPFFRLKLKRTEDKSVDYYIGKDLSHATDEIGFYEKVLLLKKRPGANEDLLPLLDFAFEYAGVLDAWEEGFREGDASLELLVLRNLYDGKKKLRLLDLKMGPKTAQAGWQGKTRMRAMKQGVVDALSNSTVEGFRLEGFDGCPGSLASKEPIVDAIPLCYQVGKLTKLSSSLRPGDGIKKMTKLSSSLRPGDGIKKMTKLSSSL
;
A
#
# COMPACT_ATOMS: atom_id res chain seq x y z
N MET A 1 6.62 -23.03 21.54
CA MET A 1 7.06 -21.75 20.97
C MET A 1 7.61 -20.94 22.12
N HIS A 2 8.92 -20.72 22.19
CA HIS A 2 9.46 -19.76 23.15
C HIS A 2 8.83 -18.41 22.77
N GLY A 3 8.21 -17.72 23.73
CA GLY A 3 7.67 -16.39 23.48
C GLY A 3 8.84 -15.46 23.22
N ASP A 4 9.25 -15.33 21.96
CA ASP A 4 10.30 -14.42 21.57
C ASP A 4 9.86 -13.01 21.97
N SER A 5 10.57 -12.43 22.93
CA SER A 5 10.30 -11.08 23.42
C SER A 5 10.48 -10.11 22.25
N VAL A 6 9.40 -9.45 21.85
CA VAL A 6 9.45 -8.39 20.83
C VAL A 6 10.12 -7.16 21.45
N THR A 7 11.08 -6.58 20.73
CA THR A 7 11.76 -5.34 21.14
C THR A 7 10.74 -4.20 21.10
N ARG A 8 10.49 -3.55 22.25
CA ARG A 8 9.55 -2.42 22.37
C ARG A 8 10.31 -1.10 22.41
N VAL A 9 9.76 -0.10 21.74
CA VAL A 9 10.26 1.27 21.73
C VAL A 9 9.48 2.11 22.74
N ASP A 10 10.20 2.94 23.50
CA ASP A 10 9.60 3.86 24.46
C ASP A 10 8.73 4.92 23.74
N PRO A 11 7.41 4.98 23.99
CA PRO A 11 6.53 5.99 23.41
C PRO A 11 6.96 7.42 23.73
N ASP A 12 7.63 7.66 24.87
CA ASP A 12 8.07 8.99 25.25
C ASP A 12 9.17 9.55 24.34
N SER A 13 9.86 8.69 23.59
CA SER A 13 10.83 9.10 22.58
C SER A 13 10.18 9.78 21.36
N PHE A 14 8.85 9.67 21.18
CA PHE A 14 8.13 10.15 20.02
C PHE A 14 7.04 11.17 20.36
N VAL A 15 6.75 12.05 19.41
CA VAL A 15 5.57 12.93 19.45
C VAL A 15 4.33 12.11 19.09
N LEU A 16 3.33 12.13 19.96
CA LEU A 16 2.01 11.50 19.79
C LEU A 16 0.91 12.57 19.83
N PRO A 17 -0.24 12.38 19.15
CA PRO A 17 -0.59 11.25 18.27
C PRO A 17 0.24 11.20 16.98
N VAL A 18 0.29 10.03 16.35
CA VAL A 18 0.95 9.84 15.04
C VAL A 18 0.03 10.24 13.89
N ARG A 19 0.61 10.64 12.76
CA ARG A 19 -0.16 11.01 11.56
C ARG A 19 0.08 10.03 10.42
N ARG A 20 -0.99 9.46 9.85
CA ARG A 20 -0.90 8.61 8.67
C ARG A 20 -0.34 9.37 7.46
N ILE A 21 0.51 8.70 6.69
CA ILE A 21 1.08 9.20 5.44
C ILE A 21 0.45 8.43 4.28
N GLY A 22 0.05 9.14 3.22
CA GLY A 22 -0.33 8.52 1.95
C GLY A 22 0.91 8.03 1.21
N VAL A 23 0.93 6.75 0.83
CA VAL A 23 2.00 6.15 0.04
C VAL A 23 1.46 5.65 -1.31
N SER A 24 2.30 5.64 -2.33
CA SER A 24 1.95 5.08 -3.64
C SER A 24 2.06 3.56 -3.61
N GLY A 25 0.97 2.89 -3.23
CA GLY A 25 0.88 1.43 -3.25
C GLY A 25 1.33 0.74 -1.95
N GLY A 26 1.15 -0.58 -1.91
CA GLY A 26 1.33 -1.40 -0.70
C GLY A 26 0.03 -1.70 0.04
N THR A 27 0.09 -2.67 0.95
CA THR A 27 -1.08 -3.14 1.73
C THR A 27 -1.14 -2.57 3.15
N ALA A 28 0.00 -2.13 3.69
CA ALA A 28 0.10 -1.62 5.07
C ALA A 28 0.14 -0.08 5.07
N PRO A 29 -0.67 0.59 5.89
CA PRO A 29 -0.53 2.03 6.14
C PRO A 29 0.84 2.38 6.76
N PHE A 30 1.32 3.59 6.45
CA PHE A 30 2.50 4.17 7.07
C PHE A 30 2.13 5.41 7.89
N PHE A 31 2.93 5.70 8.91
CA PHE A 31 2.72 6.77 9.87
C PHE A 31 4.00 7.57 10.05
N ARG A 32 3.84 8.90 10.12
CA ARG A 32 4.94 9.80 10.44
C ARG A 32 5.25 9.69 11.92
N LEU A 33 6.51 9.40 12.22
CA LEU A 33 7.04 9.43 13.57
C LEU A 33 7.99 10.63 13.68
N LYS A 34 7.84 11.40 14.75
CA LYS A 34 8.74 12.52 15.06
C LYS A 34 9.43 12.25 16.39
N LEU A 35 10.75 12.26 16.41
CA LEU A 35 11.53 12.12 17.64
C LEU A 35 11.41 13.38 18.50
N LYS A 36 11.22 13.21 19.82
CA LYS A 36 11.28 14.33 20.79
C LYS A 36 12.71 14.77 21.08
N ARG A 37 13.66 13.83 21.10
CA ARG A 37 15.10 14.07 21.34
C ARG A 37 15.90 13.68 20.10
N THR A 38 16.81 14.55 19.68
CA THR A 38 17.48 14.48 18.37
C THR A 38 19.00 14.56 18.46
N GLU A 39 19.61 14.06 19.53
CA GLU A 39 21.06 14.24 19.78
C GLU A 39 21.91 13.83 18.58
N ASP A 40 21.63 12.68 17.97
CA ASP A 40 22.36 12.17 16.79
C ASP A 40 21.48 11.91 15.55
N LYS A 41 20.17 12.15 15.66
CA LYS A 41 19.17 11.75 14.65
C LYS A 41 18.26 12.93 14.31
N SER A 42 17.86 13.05 13.06
CA SER A 42 16.89 14.07 12.66
C SER A 42 15.52 13.80 13.29
N VAL A 43 14.65 14.82 13.33
CA VAL A 43 13.28 14.69 13.85
C VAL A 43 12.50 13.60 13.10
N ASP A 44 12.68 13.48 11.78
CA ASP A 44 11.95 12.55 10.91
C ASP A 44 12.75 11.26 10.62
N TYR A 45 13.70 10.89 11.50
CA TYR A 45 14.62 9.78 11.27
C TYR A 45 13.92 8.42 11.12
N TYR A 46 12.78 8.23 11.79
CA TYR A 46 12.01 6.99 11.77
C TYR A 46 10.66 7.15 11.09
N ILE A 47 10.12 6.04 10.60
CA ILE A 47 8.76 5.90 10.08
C ILE A 47 8.09 4.70 10.74
N GLY A 48 6.79 4.81 10.98
CA GLY A 48 5.98 3.74 11.53
C GLY A 48 5.25 3.00 10.41
N LYS A 49 5.26 1.67 10.44
CA LYS A 49 4.48 0.82 9.54
C LYS A 49 3.47 0.03 10.35
N ASP A 50 2.21 0.02 9.93
CA ASP A 50 1.14 -0.71 10.61
C ASP A 50 1.45 -2.22 10.71
N LEU A 51 1.45 -2.73 11.94
CA LEU A 51 1.79 -4.12 12.23
C LEU A 51 0.68 -5.11 11.88
N SER A 52 -0.57 -4.66 11.83
CA SER A 52 -1.74 -5.52 11.52
C SER A 52 -1.63 -6.22 10.15
N HIS A 53 -0.77 -5.69 9.27
CA HIS A 53 -0.48 -6.22 7.95
C HIS A 53 0.96 -6.74 7.79
N ALA A 54 1.74 -6.81 8.87
CA ALA A 54 3.18 -7.06 8.87
C ALA A 54 3.65 -7.98 10.01
N THR A 55 2.78 -8.84 10.56
CA THR A 55 3.10 -9.70 11.71
C THR A 55 4.35 -10.58 11.51
N ASP A 56 4.54 -11.10 10.29
CA ASP A 56 5.71 -11.94 9.96
C ASP A 56 7.01 -11.13 9.82
N GLU A 57 6.89 -9.83 9.54
CA GLU A 57 8.01 -8.91 9.34
C GLU A 57 8.73 -8.62 10.66
N ILE A 58 8.01 -8.59 11.78
CA ILE A 58 8.61 -8.47 13.13
C ILE A 58 9.56 -9.64 13.37
N GLY A 59 9.08 -10.86 13.13
CA GLY A 59 9.88 -12.07 13.35
C GLY A 59 11.15 -12.09 12.50
N PHE A 60 11.12 -11.48 11.32
CA PHE A 60 12.32 -11.25 10.52
C PHE A 60 13.27 -10.28 11.21
N TYR A 61 12.82 -9.06 11.57
CA TYR A 61 13.69 -8.05 12.17
C TYR A 61 14.24 -8.44 13.55
N GLU A 62 13.46 -9.12 14.40
CA GLU A 62 13.96 -9.64 15.68
C GLU A 62 15.06 -10.68 15.48
N LYS A 63 14.93 -11.55 14.45
CA LYS A 63 16.00 -12.48 14.08
C LYS A 63 17.22 -11.74 13.55
N VAL A 64 17.05 -10.69 12.75
CA VAL A 64 18.17 -9.84 12.30
C VAL A 64 18.91 -9.25 13.50
N LEU A 65 18.21 -8.69 14.49
CA LEU A 65 18.81 -8.18 15.72
C LEU A 65 19.56 -9.26 16.49
N LEU A 66 18.97 -10.46 16.62
CA LEU A 66 19.59 -11.58 17.31
C LEU A 66 20.89 -12.04 16.61
N LEU A 67 20.86 -12.12 15.28
CA LEU A 67 22.02 -12.51 14.47
C LEU A 67 23.14 -11.48 14.56
N LYS A 68 22.84 -10.18 14.52
CA LYS A 68 23.82 -9.10 14.68
C LYS A 68 24.46 -9.06 16.07
N LYS A 69 23.75 -9.52 17.12
CA LYS A 69 24.24 -9.55 18.51
C LYS A 69 25.17 -10.72 18.86
N ARG A 70 25.35 -11.71 17.97
CA ARG A 70 26.17 -12.91 18.24
C ARG A 70 27.50 -12.85 17.46
N PRO A 71 28.61 -12.41 18.08
CA PRO A 71 29.91 -12.37 17.41
C PRO A 71 30.36 -13.77 16.95
N GLY A 72 31.02 -13.87 15.80
CA GLY A 72 31.68 -15.09 15.31
C GLY A 72 30.80 -16.18 14.70
N ALA A 73 29.48 -16.20 14.93
CA ALA A 73 28.62 -17.26 14.40
C ALA A 73 28.08 -17.01 12.98
N ASN A 74 28.07 -15.74 12.52
CA ASN A 74 27.37 -15.33 11.30
C ASN A 74 28.13 -14.25 10.51
N GLU A 75 29.46 -14.20 10.61
CA GLU A 75 30.27 -13.11 10.01
C GLU A 75 29.99 -12.93 8.51
N ASP A 76 29.84 -14.03 7.76
CA ASP A 76 29.53 -14.02 6.33
C ASP A 76 28.13 -13.45 6.00
N LEU A 77 27.19 -13.52 6.94
CA LEU A 77 25.83 -13.00 6.75
C LEU A 77 25.70 -11.53 7.14
N LEU A 78 26.60 -10.99 7.97
CA LEU A 78 26.49 -9.61 8.46
C LEU A 78 26.37 -8.58 7.33
N PRO A 79 27.17 -8.63 6.23
CA PRO A 79 27.02 -7.69 5.13
C PRO A 79 25.65 -7.75 4.47
N LEU A 80 25.02 -8.94 4.40
CA LEU A 80 23.68 -9.10 3.86
C LEU A 80 22.63 -8.47 4.78
N LEU A 81 22.80 -8.58 6.09
CA LEU A 81 21.88 -8.01 7.09
C LEU A 81 21.94 -6.47 7.15
N ASP A 82 22.97 -5.84 6.58
CA ASP A 82 23.06 -4.38 6.48
C ASP A 82 22.23 -3.79 5.33
N PHE A 83 21.71 -4.64 4.42
CA PHE A 83 20.70 -4.21 3.44
C PHE A 83 19.29 -4.13 4.03
N ALA A 84 19.04 -4.70 5.21
CA ALA A 84 17.77 -4.53 5.91
C ALA A 84 17.67 -3.11 6.49
N PHE A 85 16.45 -2.58 6.63
CA PHE A 85 16.26 -1.29 7.29
C PHE A 85 16.70 -1.36 8.76
N GLU A 86 17.23 -0.24 9.27
CA GLU A 86 17.39 -0.09 10.71
C GLU A 86 16.02 -0.22 11.36
N TYR A 87 15.92 -1.16 12.28
CA TYR A 87 14.71 -1.47 13.05
C TYR A 87 14.95 -1.10 14.50
N ALA A 88 14.09 -0.22 15.03
CA ALA A 88 14.19 0.22 16.43
C ALA A 88 13.37 -0.64 17.39
N GLY A 89 12.31 -1.29 16.89
CA GLY A 89 11.36 -2.06 17.71
C GLY A 89 9.91 -1.82 17.27
N VAL A 90 8.98 -2.31 18.08
CA VAL A 90 7.55 -2.03 17.98
C VAL A 90 7.17 -0.89 18.92
N LEU A 91 6.42 0.08 18.41
CA LEU A 91 5.88 1.21 19.14
C LEU A 91 4.36 1.09 19.26
N ASP A 92 3.86 1.18 20.49
CA ASP A 92 2.43 1.38 20.75
C ASP A 92 2.10 2.87 20.63
N ALA A 93 1.16 3.21 19.74
CA ALA A 93 0.78 4.59 19.43
C ALA A 93 -0.73 4.71 19.15
N TRP A 94 -1.21 5.94 18.99
CA TRP A 94 -2.56 6.23 18.50
C TRP A 94 -2.52 7.28 17.39
N GLU A 95 -3.47 7.17 16.46
CA GLU A 95 -3.55 8.05 15.28
C GLU A 95 -4.22 9.39 15.64
N GLU A 96 -3.83 10.45 14.94
CA GLU A 96 -4.42 11.78 15.06
C GLU A 96 -5.94 11.72 14.83
N GLY A 97 -6.71 12.30 15.76
CA GLY A 97 -8.17 12.22 15.76
C GLY A 97 -8.75 11.13 16.68
N PHE A 98 -7.92 10.24 17.22
CA PHE A 98 -8.27 9.30 18.29
C PHE A 98 -7.75 9.81 19.65
N ARG A 99 -8.43 9.46 20.73
CA ARG A 99 -8.02 9.76 22.10
C ARG A 99 -7.01 8.73 22.59
N GLU A 100 -6.17 9.15 23.53
CA GLU A 100 -5.32 8.21 24.28
C GLU A 100 -6.22 7.19 25.01
N GLY A 101 -5.96 5.90 24.79
CA GLY A 101 -6.80 4.80 25.28
C GLY A 101 -7.88 4.32 24.29
N ASP A 102 -8.08 4.99 23.15
CA ASP A 102 -8.79 4.39 22.01
C ASP A 102 -7.95 3.25 21.40
N ALA A 103 -8.42 2.62 20.31
CA ALA A 103 -7.76 1.48 19.70
C ALA A 103 -6.27 1.76 19.41
N SER A 104 -5.38 1.11 20.18
CA SER A 104 -3.94 1.27 20.04
C SER A 104 -3.45 0.65 18.74
N LEU A 105 -2.56 1.35 18.07
CA LEU A 105 -1.87 0.90 16.87
C LEU A 105 -0.49 0.41 17.27
N GLU A 106 -0.15 -0.81 16.88
CA GLU A 106 1.21 -1.30 16.94
C GLU A 106 1.93 -0.92 15.64
N LEU A 107 3.05 -0.21 15.76
CA LEU A 107 3.83 0.27 14.63
C LEU A 107 5.22 -0.37 14.63
N LEU A 108 5.60 -0.98 13.52
CA LEU A 108 6.98 -1.37 13.25
C LEU A 108 7.79 -0.10 12.96
N VAL A 109 8.76 0.22 13.83
CA VAL A 109 9.57 1.44 13.73
C VAL A 109 10.81 1.17 12.88
N LEU A 110 10.85 1.74 11.68
CA LEU A 110 11.90 1.53 10.68
C LEU A 110 12.59 2.84 10.29
N ARG A 111 13.82 2.75 9.77
CA ARG A 111 14.53 3.88 9.16
C ARG A 111 13.67 4.55 8.09
N ASN A 112 13.47 5.85 8.21
CA ASN A 112 12.83 6.64 7.16
C ASN A 112 13.83 6.94 6.03
N LEU A 113 13.62 6.35 4.84
CA LEU A 113 14.47 6.60 3.67
C LEU A 113 14.36 8.02 3.10
N TYR A 114 13.29 8.74 3.42
CA TYR A 114 13.09 10.13 3.01
C TYR A 114 13.92 11.12 3.83
N ASP A 115 14.41 10.69 5.00
CA ASP A 115 15.13 11.56 5.90
C ASP A 115 16.42 12.12 5.28
N GLY A 116 16.62 13.44 5.43
CA GLY A 116 17.74 14.18 4.85
C GLY A 116 17.72 14.28 3.33
N LYS A 117 16.68 13.79 2.63
CA LYS A 117 16.57 13.86 1.16
C LYS A 117 15.62 14.97 0.74
N LYS A 118 16.07 15.86 -0.16
CA LYS A 118 15.20 16.87 -0.79
C LYS A 118 14.20 16.26 -1.77
N LYS A 119 14.65 15.23 -2.50
CA LYS A 119 13.85 14.42 -3.44
C LYS A 119 14.36 12.99 -3.34
N LEU A 120 13.47 12.07 -3.01
CA LEU A 120 13.78 10.64 -3.01
C LEU A 120 13.30 10.02 -4.32
N ARG A 121 14.08 9.06 -4.83
CA ARG A 121 13.70 8.22 -5.97
C ARG A 121 14.00 6.79 -5.57
N LEU A 122 12.99 5.91 -5.60
CA LEU A 122 13.12 4.51 -5.20
C LEU A 122 12.65 3.59 -6.32
N LEU A 123 13.46 2.57 -6.61
CA LEU A 123 13.03 1.44 -7.41
C LEU A 123 12.68 0.30 -6.45
N ASP A 124 11.44 -0.18 -6.54
CA ASP A 124 11.00 -1.38 -5.83
C ASP A 124 11.21 -2.57 -6.76
N LEU A 125 12.24 -3.36 -6.48
CA LEU A 125 12.54 -4.59 -7.19
C LEU A 125 12.10 -5.78 -6.34
N LYS A 126 11.16 -6.55 -6.86
CA LYS A 126 10.73 -7.78 -6.22
C LYS A 126 11.59 -8.92 -6.70
N MET A 127 12.26 -9.58 -5.75
CA MET A 127 13.19 -10.68 -6.00
C MET A 127 12.52 -12.05 -5.87
N GLY A 128 13.02 -13.00 -6.64
CA GLY A 128 12.61 -14.40 -6.64
C GLY A 128 11.78 -14.80 -7.87
N PRO A 129 11.94 -16.04 -8.36
CA PRO A 129 11.18 -16.53 -9.52
C PRO A 129 9.70 -16.77 -9.22
N LYS A 130 9.32 -16.80 -7.95
CA LYS A 130 7.94 -16.98 -7.48
C LYS A 130 7.71 -16.05 -6.30
N THR A 131 6.73 -15.16 -6.44
CA THR A 131 6.51 -14.07 -5.48
C THR A 131 5.22 -14.19 -4.66
N ALA A 132 4.41 -15.20 -4.96
CA ALA A 132 3.44 -15.72 -4.00
C ALA A 132 3.32 -17.24 -4.07
N GLN A 133 3.07 -17.82 -2.91
CA GLN A 133 2.72 -19.22 -2.75
C GLN A 133 1.43 -19.30 -1.93
N ALA A 134 0.54 -20.23 -2.29
CA ALA A 134 -0.66 -20.47 -1.50
C ALA A 134 -0.26 -20.91 -0.10
N GLY A 135 -0.88 -20.33 0.94
CA GLY A 135 -0.51 -20.57 2.33
C GLY A 135 0.70 -19.77 2.83
N TRP A 136 1.42 -19.06 1.94
CA TRP A 136 2.44 -18.10 2.35
C TRP A 136 1.76 -16.84 2.90
N GLN A 137 2.01 -16.49 4.16
CA GLN A 137 1.49 -15.29 4.84
C GLN A 137 -0.05 -15.16 4.74
N GLY A 138 -0.77 -16.27 4.90
CA GLY A 138 -2.24 -16.28 4.83
C GLY A 138 -2.82 -15.93 3.46
N LYS A 139 -2.00 -15.88 2.38
CA LYS A 139 -2.50 -15.62 1.03
C LYS A 139 -3.45 -16.73 0.59
N THR A 140 -4.68 -16.33 0.25
CA THR A 140 -5.70 -17.24 -0.28
C THR A 140 -5.24 -17.86 -1.61
N ARG A 141 -5.73 -19.06 -1.93
CA ARG A 141 -5.42 -19.74 -3.20
C ARG A 141 -5.68 -18.86 -4.42
N MET A 142 -6.76 -18.07 -4.39
CA MET A 142 -7.12 -17.16 -5.48
C MET A 142 -6.11 -16.01 -5.63
N ARG A 143 -5.65 -15.40 -4.52
CA ARG A 143 -4.59 -14.38 -4.57
C ARG A 143 -3.26 -14.96 -5.05
N ALA A 144 -2.91 -16.17 -4.62
CA ALA A 144 -1.72 -16.86 -5.08
C ALA A 144 -1.77 -17.17 -6.58
N MET A 145 -2.92 -17.63 -7.10
CA MET A 145 -3.12 -17.87 -8.54
C MET A 145 -3.00 -16.57 -9.35
N LYS A 146 -3.63 -15.48 -8.90
CA LYS A 146 -3.51 -14.16 -9.56
C LYS A 146 -2.05 -13.71 -9.62
N GLN A 147 -1.31 -13.87 -8.52
CA GLN A 147 0.11 -13.53 -8.52
C GLN A 147 0.93 -14.43 -9.44
N GLY A 148 0.58 -15.72 -9.55
CA GLY A 148 1.21 -16.64 -10.49
C GLY A 148 1.08 -16.18 -11.95
N VAL A 149 -0.06 -15.59 -12.32
CA VAL A 149 -0.24 -14.96 -13.64
C VAL A 149 0.71 -13.76 -13.81
N VAL A 150 0.84 -12.91 -12.79
CA VAL A 150 1.78 -11.78 -12.82
C VAL A 150 3.23 -12.26 -12.92
N ASP A 151 3.61 -13.29 -12.16
CA ASP A 151 4.96 -13.87 -12.19
C ASP A 151 5.28 -14.48 -13.56
N ALA A 152 4.28 -15.06 -14.25
CA ALA A 152 4.42 -15.64 -15.59
C ALA A 152 4.46 -14.58 -16.71
N LEU A 153 3.75 -13.45 -16.54
CA LEU A 153 3.71 -12.35 -17.50
C LEU A 153 4.81 -11.30 -17.27
N SER A 154 5.64 -11.46 -16.26
CA SER A 154 6.76 -10.57 -15.94
C SER A 154 8.08 -11.30 -16.09
N ASN A 155 9.18 -10.54 -15.97
CA ASN A 155 10.53 -11.09 -16.00
C ASN A 155 10.85 -11.99 -14.80
N SER A 156 9.98 -12.09 -13.79
CA SER A 156 10.27 -12.86 -12.58
C SER A 156 10.63 -14.32 -12.87
N THR A 157 9.90 -14.98 -13.77
CA THR A 157 10.15 -16.41 -14.06
C THR A 157 11.49 -16.66 -14.75
N VAL A 158 11.96 -15.73 -15.61
CA VAL A 158 13.16 -15.89 -16.44
C VAL A 158 14.39 -15.27 -15.76
N GLU A 159 14.26 -14.06 -15.23
CA GLU A 159 15.36 -13.26 -14.69
C GLU A 159 15.45 -13.34 -13.15
N GLY A 160 14.42 -13.90 -12.49
CA GLY A 160 14.40 -14.03 -11.03
C GLY A 160 14.10 -12.74 -10.28
N PHE A 161 13.65 -11.67 -10.97
CA PHE A 161 13.18 -10.44 -10.35
C PHE A 161 12.21 -9.68 -11.27
N ARG A 162 11.56 -8.61 -10.77
CA ARG A 162 10.83 -7.63 -11.58
C ARG A 162 10.77 -6.26 -10.90
N LEU A 163 10.49 -5.22 -11.68
CA LEU A 163 10.13 -3.90 -11.18
C LEU A 163 8.66 -3.88 -10.72
N GLU A 164 8.41 -3.62 -9.43
CA GLU A 164 7.06 -3.39 -8.87
C GLU A 164 6.66 -1.92 -8.95
N GLY A 165 7.61 -1.00 -8.75
CA GLY A 165 7.31 0.42 -8.74
C GLY A 165 8.54 1.31 -8.85
N PHE A 166 8.32 2.56 -9.28
CA PHE A 166 9.33 3.60 -9.33
C PHE A 166 8.80 4.88 -8.67
N ASP A 167 9.06 5.02 -7.37
CA ASP A 167 8.71 6.23 -6.63
C ASP A 167 9.66 7.38 -7.01
N GLY A 168 9.11 8.57 -7.17
CA GLY A 168 9.87 9.73 -7.66
C GLY A 168 10.42 9.58 -9.08
N CYS A 169 9.81 8.72 -9.92
CA CYS A 169 10.23 8.49 -11.31
C CYS A 169 10.40 9.83 -12.07
N PRO A 170 11.57 10.10 -12.68
CA PRO A 170 11.74 11.31 -13.46
C PRO A 170 10.79 11.29 -14.67
N GLY A 171 10.25 12.45 -15.04
CA GLY A 171 9.28 12.53 -16.14
C GLY A 171 9.81 12.00 -17.48
N SER A 172 11.13 11.94 -17.67
CA SER A 172 11.77 11.33 -18.85
C SER A 172 11.68 9.79 -18.88
N LEU A 173 11.46 9.14 -17.73
CA LEU A 173 11.31 7.69 -17.59
C LEU A 173 9.87 7.26 -17.26
N ALA A 174 8.95 8.22 -17.08
CA ALA A 174 7.54 7.91 -16.94
C ALA A 174 7.06 7.25 -18.23
N SER A 175 6.62 6.00 -18.14
CA SER A 175 6.05 5.30 -19.30
C SER A 175 4.88 6.11 -19.83
N LYS A 176 4.87 6.38 -21.14
CA LYS A 176 3.74 7.05 -21.80
C LYS A 176 2.50 6.15 -21.85
N GLU A 177 2.69 4.84 -21.74
CA GLU A 177 1.64 3.83 -21.84
C GLU A 177 1.94 2.68 -20.86
N PRO A 178 1.38 2.67 -19.64
CA PRO A 178 1.47 1.52 -18.77
C PRO A 178 0.70 0.35 -19.41
N ILE A 179 1.43 -0.66 -19.92
CA ILE A 179 0.88 -1.87 -20.56
C ILE A 179 -0.14 -2.61 -19.66
N VAL A 180 -0.08 -2.38 -18.35
CA VAL A 180 -0.91 -3.08 -17.36
C VAL A 180 -2.32 -2.49 -17.20
N ASP A 181 -2.59 -1.28 -17.72
CA ASP A 181 -3.95 -0.73 -17.75
C ASP A 181 -4.83 -1.38 -18.84
N ALA A 182 -4.23 -2.20 -19.73
CA ALA A 182 -4.91 -2.89 -20.82
C ALA A 182 -5.49 -4.28 -20.44
N ILE A 183 -5.45 -4.69 -19.17
CA ILE A 183 -6.19 -5.88 -18.70
C ILE A 183 -7.40 -5.44 -17.85
N PRO A 184 -8.53 -5.06 -18.48
CA PRO A 184 -9.78 -4.80 -17.78
C PRO A 184 -10.45 -6.13 -17.44
N LEU A 185 -10.01 -6.80 -16.36
CA LEU A 185 -10.78 -7.90 -15.78
C LEU A 185 -10.91 -7.69 -14.26
N CYS A 186 -12.08 -7.19 -13.86
CA CYS A 186 -12.67 -7.14 -12.51
C CYS A 186 -12.60 -5.81 -11.70
N TYR A 187 -12.00 -4.72 -12.18
CA TYR A 187 -11.95 -3.45 -11.42
C TYR A 187 -13.20 -2.54 -11.57
N GLN A 188 -14.41 -3.11 -11.46
CA GLN A 188 -15.66 -2.32 -11.40
C GLN A 188 -16.71 -2.80 -10.38
N VAL A 189 -16.33 -3.52 -9.32
CA VAL A 189 -17.30 -3.84 -8.23
C VAL A 189 -17.34 -2.76 -7.12
N GLY A 190 -16.53 -1.70 -7.20
CA GLY A 190 -16.41 -0.69 -6.13
C GLY A 190 -17.03 0.69 -6.38
N LYS A 191 -17.52 0.99 -7.59
CA LYS A 191 -17.98 2.36 -7.97
C LYS A 191 -19.49 2.49 -8.22
N LEU A 192 -20.29 1.51 -7.83
CA LEU A 192 -21.76 1.52 -8.02
C LEU A 192 -22.56 1.42 -6.71
N THR A 193 -21.98 1.82 -5.57
CA THR A 193 -22.72 2.00 -4.30
C THR A 193 -22.67 3.43 -3.74
N LYS A 194 -22.10 4.40 -4.46
CA LYS A 194 -22.11 5.83 -4.09
C LYS A 194 -23.19 6.65 -4.81
N LEU A 195 -24.34 6.05 -5.11
CA LEU A 195 -25.52 6.74 -5.66
C LEU A 195 -26.83 6.34 -4.99
N SER A 196 -26.80 5.83 -3.75
CA SER A 196 -28.03 5.52 -3.00
C SER A 196 -28.01 5.84 -1.49
N SER A 197 -27.21 6.79 -1.02
CA SER A 197 -27.20 7.20 0.39
C SER A 197 -27.62 8.65 0.66
N SER A 198 -28.39 9.27 -0.25
CA SER A 198 -29.08 10.55 0.03
C SER A 198 -30.58 10.39 0.34
N LEU A 199 -31.06 9.17 0.64
CA LEU A 199 -32.43 8.96 1.12
C LEU A 199 -32.41 8.76 2.64
N ARG A 200 -32.97 9.75 3.35
CA ARG A 200 -33.29 9.62 4.78
C ARG A 200 -34.41 8.59 4.92
N PRO A 201 -34.34 7.67 5.90
CA PRO A 201 -35.49 6.83 6.24
C PRO A 201 -36.53 7.72 6.92
N GLY A 202 -37.64 8.03 6.26
CA GLY A 202 -38.71 8.78 6.90
C GLY A 202 -39.81 9.36 6.01
N ASP A 203 -39.57 9.61 4.72
CA ASP A 203 -40.54 10.34 3.90
C ASP A 203 -41.26 9.44 2.88
N GLY A 204 -42.51 9.11 3.22
CA GLY A 204 -43.61 9.36 2.29
C GLY A 204 -43.92 8.28 1.26
N ILE A 205 -44.64 7.24 1.71
CA ILE A 205 -45.69 6.61 0.91
C ILE A 205 -46.70 7.70 0.51
N LYS A 206 -46.67 8.16 -0.74
CA LYS A 206 -47.81 8.69 -1.52
C LYS A 206 -47.33 9.33 -2.83
N LYS A 207 -48.10 9.08 -3.90
CA LYS A 207 -48.04 9.66 -5.27
C LYS A 207 -47.08 8.98 -6.25
N MET A 208 -47.59 7.94 -6.91
CA MET A 208 -47.49 7.84 -8.37
C MET A 208 -48.74 7.12 -8.91
N THR A 209 -49.85 7.85 -8.89
CA THR A 209 -50.99 7.63 -9.79
C THR A 209 -51.17 8.91 -10.60
N LYS A 210 -51.37 8.75 -11.90
CA LYS A 210 -51.70 9.76 -12.93
C LYS A 210 -50.56 10.62 -13.49
N LEU A 211 -50.08 10.21 -14.66
CA LEU A 211 -49.95 11.01 -15.89
C LEU A 211 -49.58 10.00 -17.02
N SER A 212 -50.54 9.33 -17.65
CA SER A 212 -51.23 9.76 -18.88
C SER A 212 -50.25 10.37 -19.91
N SER A 213 -49.78 9.56 -20.85
CA SER A 213 -50.31 9.52 -22.22
C SER A 213 -49.94 10.74 -23.06
N SER A 214 -48.90 10.61 -23.89
CA SER A 214 -48.86 11.04 -25.29
C SER A 214 -47.42 11.01 -25.77
N LEU A 215 -47.12 10.15 -26.74
CA LEU A 215 -46.24 10.40 -27.89
C LEU A 215 -46.24 9.13 -28.75
N ARG A 216 -46.68 9.29 -30.00
CA ARG A 216 -46.93 8.22 -30.96
C ARG A 216 -45.62 7.72 -31.59
N PRO A 217 -45.59 6.47 -32.06
CA PRO A 217 -44.52 5.94 -32.90
C PRO A 217 -44.74 6.30 -34.37
N GLY A 218 -43.66 6.57 -35.11
CA GLY A 218 -43.66 6.56 -36.58
C GLY A 218 -43.19 7.87 -37.21
N ASP A 219 -41.94 7.86 -37.68
CA ASP A 219 -41.38 8.52 -38.87
C ASP A 219 -39.86 8.46 -38.66
N GLY A 220 -39.03 7.86 -39.49
CA GLY A 220 -39.12 7.69 -40.94
C GLY A 220 -37.71 7.93 -41.44
N ILE A 221 -37.05 6.84 -41.84
CA ILE A 221 -35.72 6.80 -42.45
C ILE A 221 -35.62 7.83 -43.59
N LYS A 222 -34.58 8.69 -43.61
CA LYS A 222 -34.01 9.25 -44.86
C LYS A 222 -32.62 9.90 -44.69
N LYS A 223 -31.67 9.25 -45.38
CA LYS A 223 -30.55 9.77 -46.19
C LYS A 223 -29.31 10.44 -45.56
N MET A 224 -28.20 9.72 -45.76
CA MET A 224 -26.81 10.14 -45.96
C MET A 224 -26.61 11.23 -47.04
N THR A 225 -25.39 11.80 -47.03
CA THR A 225 -24.67 12.70 -47.97
C THR A 225 -24.83 14.20 -47.64
N LYS A 226 -23.81 15.08 -47.67
CA LYS A 226 -22.42 15.08 -48.19
C LYS A 226 -21.69 16.36 -47.70
N LEU A 227 -20.33 16.33 -47.72
CA LEU A 227 -19.35 17.43 -47.98
C LEU A 227 -19.29 18.61 -46.96
N SER A 228 -18.19 18.86 -46.24
CA SER A 228 -16.82 19.32 -46.62
C SER A 228 -16.71 20.80 -47.06
N SER A 229 -15.63 21.46 -46.59
CA SER A 229 -15.18 22.85 -46.79
C SER A 229 -15.93 23.87 -45.92
N SER A 230 -15.31 24.71 -45.10
CA SER A 230 -14.19 25.66 -45.27
C SER A 230 -13.86 26.17 -43.85
N LEU A 231 -12.66 26.52 -43.38
CA LEU A 231 -11.41 27.11 -43.89
C LEU A 231 -10.25 26.58 -43.02
#